data_AF-G4Z703-F1
#
_entry.id   AF-G4Z703-F1
#
_cell.length_a   1.000
_cell.length_b   1.000
_cell.length_c   1.000
_cell.angle_alpha   90.00
_cell.angle_beta   90.00
_cell.angle_gamma   90.00
#
_symmetry.space_group_name_H-M   'P 1'
#
loop_
_entity.id
_entity.type
_entity.pdbx_description
1 polymer ?
#
loop_
_entity_poly.entity_id
_entity_poly.type
_entity_poly.pdbx_seq_one_letter_code
_entity_poly.pdbx_strand_id
1 'polypeptide(L)'
;MPAYEIEDLNSAVKRVLAGDSAGSVSDSTPIPYRTLTKWVAKGKMGIFRAPVRHGPAPLLSQPAEACLVEWIVGRQLVGHPASRKEIIFKAGTMSSMATGQTVGGGWYRRFMGRHPMLATRTSQAVCKARNAVTKSDLEQFLAR
;
A
#
# COMPACT_ATOMS: atom_id res chain seq x y z
N MET A 1 -10.47 -20.36 -6.58
CA MET A 1 -9.34 -20.25 -5.63
C MET A 1 -8.05 -20.48 -6.41
N PRO A 2 -6.96 -19.72 -6.17
CA PRO A 2 -5.67 -20.04 -6.77
C PRO A 2 -5.23 -21.45 -6.35
N ALA A 3 -4.52 -22.15 -7.22
CA ALA A 3 -4.11 -23.53 -6.96
C ALA A 3 -3.07 -23.66 -5.82
N TYR A 4 -2.35 -22.58 -5.52
CA TYR A 4 -1.38 -22.48 -4.42
C TYR A 4 -1.07 -21.00 -4.14
N GLU A 5 -0.74 -20.66 -2.89
CA GLU A 5 -0.32 -19.31 -2.49
C GLU A 5 1.17 -19.06 -2.77
N ILE A 6 1.56 -17.79 -2.80
CA ILE A 6 2.96 -17.40 -3.12
C ILE A 6 3.89 -17.76 -1.97
N GLU A 7 3.41 -17.62 -0.73
CA GLU A 7 4.11 -18.00 0.49
C GLU A 7 4.41 -19.51 0.50
N ASP A 8 3.43 -20.34 0.12
CA ASP A 8 3.58 -21.80 0.00
C ASP A 8 4.59 -22.18 -1.07
N LEU A 9 4.60 -21.46 -2.21
CA LEU A 9 5.60 -21.68 -3.24
C LEU A 9 7.01 -21.35 -2.74
N ASN A 10 7.17 -20.22 -2.08
CA ASN A 10 8.47 -19.78 -1.59
C ASN A 10 9.00 -20.70 -0.47
N SER A 11 8.11 -21.23 0.38
CA SER A 11 8.49 -22.20 1.42
C SER A 11 8.91 -23.54 0.80
N ALA A 12 8.16 -24.05 -0.20
CA ALA A 12 8.52 -25.25 -0.95
C ALA A 12 9.87 -25.11 -1.67
N VAL A 13 10.14 -23.96 -2.28
CA VAL A 13 11.45 -23.66 -2.90
C VAL A 13 12.58 -23.70 -1.86
N LYS A 14 12.38 -23.11 -0.68
CA LYS A 14 13.38 -23.13 0.40
C LYS A 14 13.68 -24.55 0.88
N ARG A 15 12.67 -25.43 0.99
CA ARG A 15 12.86 -26.84 1.35
C ARG A 15 13.75 -27.57 0.35
N VAL A 16 13.51 -27.39 -0.94
CA VAL A 16 14.35 -28.00 -1.99
C VAL A 16 15.77 -27.42 -1.99
N LEU A 17 15.92 -26.12 -1.73
CA LEU A 17 17.25 -25.50 -1.58
C LEU A 17 17.99 -26.00 -0.32
N ALA A 18 17.27 -26.41 0.72
CA ALA A 18 17.83 -27.00 1.93
C ALA A 18 18.23 -28.49 1.77
N GLY A 19 17.89 -29.12 0.63
CA GLY A 19 18.30 -30.49 0.30
C GLY A 19 17.16 -31.47 0.03
N ASP A 20 15.90 -31.09 0.24
CA ASP A 20 14.77 -31.97 -0.06
C ASP A 20 14.67 -32.27 -1.57
N SER A 21 14.22 -33.48 -1.91
CA SER A 21 13.93 -33.84 -3.31
C SER A 21 12.73 -33.04 -3.84
N ALA A 22 12.90 -32.40 -4.99
CA ALA A 22 11.83 -31.64 -5.65
C ALA A 22 10.61 -32.51 -5.99
N GLY A 23 10.80 -33.81 -6.25
CA GLY A 23 9.70 -34.75 -6.48
C GLY A 23 8.85 -34.91 -5.22
N SER A 24 9.49 -35.27 -4.11
CA SER A 24 8.83 -35.43 -2.81
C SER A 24 8.13 -34.15 -2.34
N VAL A 25 8.75 -32.99 -2.53
CA VAL A 25 8.12 -31.70 -2.20
C VAL A 25 6.90 -31.43 -3.08
N SER A 26 6.97 -31.77 -4.38
CA SER A 26 5.81 -31.64 -5.29
C SER A 26 4.68 -32.58 -4.93
N ASP A 27 4.95 -33.78 -4.43
CA ASP A 27 3.90 -34.75 -4.06
C ASP A 27 3.21 -34.34 -2.74
N SER A 28 3.96 -33.69 -1.84
CA SER A 28 3.46 -33.22 -0.54
C SER A 28 2.77 -31.85 -0.58
N THR A 29 2.78 -31.16 -1.71
CA THR A 29 2.23 -29.79 -1.86
C THR A 29 1.31 -29.70 -3.08
N PRO A 30 0.39 -28.72 -3.14
CA PRO A 30 -0.42 -28.49 -4.33
C PRO A 30 0.38 -27.86 -5.49
N ILE A 31 1.71 -27.78 -5.40
CA ILE A 31 2.57 -27.10 -6.35
C ILE A 31 3.10 -28.11 -7.38
N PRO A 32 2.79 -27.95 -8.68
CA PRO A 32 3.28 -28.88 -9.68
C PRO A 32 4.81 -28.87 -9.81
N TYR A 33 5.41 -30.04 -10.03
CA TYR A 33 6.85 -30.25 -10.15
C TYR A 33 7.53 -29.26 -11.12
N ARG A 34 6.93 -29.00 -12.28
CA ARG A 34 7.46 -28.06 -13.29
C ARG A 34 7.50 -26.61 -12.76
N THR A 35 6.52 -26.22 -11.96
CA THR A 35 6.48 -24.93 -11.29
C THR A 35 7.55 -24.85 -10.23
N LEU A 36 7.65 -25.88 -9.38
CA LEU A 36 8.63 -25.93 -8.30
C LEU A 36 10.05 -25.84 -8.84
N THR A 37 10.42 -26.68 -9.81
CA THR A 37 11.75 -26.69 -10.44
C THR A 37 12.11 -25.36 -11.10
N LYS A 38 11.18 -24.73 -11.82
CA LYS A 38 11.35 -23.38 -12.39
C LYS A 38 11.70 -22.36 -11.31
N TRP A 39 11.02 -22.40 -10.17
CA TRP A 39 11.25 -21.44 -9.08
C TRP A 39 12.45 -21.81 -8.21
N VAL A 40 12.84 -23.09 -8.12
CA VAL A 40 14.11 -23.51 -7.51
C VAL A 40 15.30 -22.96 -8.31
N ALA A 41 15.26 -23.02 -9.64
CA ALA A 41 16.31 -22.44 -10.48
C ALA A 41 16.48 -20.93 -10.23
N LYS A 42 15.37 -20.21 -10.03
CA LYS A 42 15.39 -18.78 -9.64
C LYS A 42 15.86 -18.57 -8.20
N GLY A 43 15.43 -19.42 -7.27
CA GLY A 43 15.81 -19.38 -5.87
C GLY A 43 17.31 -19.58 -5.65
N LYS A 44 17.96 -20.41 -6.48
CA LYS A 44 19.44 -20.54 -6.51
C LYS A 44 20.15 -19.22 -6.84
N MET A 45 19.48 -18.33 -7.58
CA MET A 45 19.97 -16.98 -7.90
C MET A 45 19.53 -15.94 -6.84
N GLY A 46 18.94 -16.37 -5.73
CA GLY A 46 18.37 -15.50 -4.69
C GLY A 46 17.02 -14.87 -5.06
N ILE A 47 16.39 -15.30 -6.16
CA ILE A 47 15.14 -14.71 -6.65
C ILE A 47 13.95 -15.56 -6.19
N PHE A 48 13.16 -15.02 -5.29
CA PHE A 48 11.89 -15.61 -4.82
C PHE A 48 10.69 -14.93 -5.47
N ARG A 49 9.53 -15.61 -5.46
CA ARG A 49 8.32 -15.05 -6.06
C ARG A 49 7.77 -13.96 -5.15
N ALA A 50 7.71 -12.73 -5.65
CA ALA A 50 6.99 -11.66 -5.00
C ALA A 50 5.49 -11.72 -5.33
N PRO A 51 4.62 -11.16 -4.46
CA PRO A 51 3.22 -10.90 -4.78
C PRO A 51 3.08 -10.21 -6.14
N VAL A 52 2.30 -10.81 -7.04
CA VAL A 52 2.13 -10.27 -8.40
C VAL A 52 1.19 -9.07 -8.32
N ARG A 53 1.67 -7.88 -8.72
CA ARG A 53 0.78 -6.74 -8.97
C ARG A 53 0.11 -6.95 -10.32
N HIS A 54 -1.22 -7.06 -10.33
CA HIS A 54 -1.98 -7.06 -11.57
C HIS A 54 -2.07 -5.63 -12.15
N GLY A 55 -1.78 -5.50 -13.44
CA GLY A 55 -1.91 -4.25 -14.21
C GLY A 55 -0.62 -3.41 -14.35
N PRO A 56 -0.68 -2.36 -15.20
CA PRO A 56 0.47 -1.52 -15.54
C PRO A 56 1.13 -0.87 -14.32
N ALA A 57 2.45 -0.60 -14.43
CA ALA A 57 3.19 0.17 -13.43
C ALA A 57 2.48 1.51 -13.14
N PRO A 58 2.37 1.93 -11.86
CA PRO A 58 2.00 3.30 -11.57
C PRO A 58 3.01 4.22 -12.26
N LEU A 59 2.50 5.37 -12.70
CA LEU A 59 3.28 6.33 -13.48
C LEU A 59 4.48 6.87 -12.70
N LEU A 60 4.32 7.02 -11.38
CA LEU A 60 5.41 7.34 -10.48
C LEU A 60 6.04 6.04 -9.97
N SER A 61 7.37 6.02 -9.89
CA SER A 61 8.09 4.96 -9.21
C SER A 61 7.72 4.91 -7.71
N GLN A 62 7.90 3.77 -7.06
CA GLN A 62 7.58 3.63 -5.64
C GLN A 62 8.31 4.66 -4.74
N PRO A 63 9.60 4.97 -4.96
CA PRO A 63 10.27 6.04 -4.19
C PRO A 63 9.66 7.43 -4.46
N ALA A 64 9.36 7.76 -5.71
CA ALA A 64 8.74 9.05 -6.05
C ALA A 64 7.34 9.18 -5.44
N GLU A 65 6.56 8.10 -5.45
CA GLU A 65 5.24 8.06 -4.82
C GLU A 65 5.35 8.21 -3.29
N ALA A 66 6.35 7.60 -2.66
CA ALA A 66 6.62 7.76 -1.22
C ALA A 66 6.98 9.21 -0.83
N CYS A 67 7.85 9.88 -1.59
CA CYS A 67 8.17 11.29 -1.36
C CYS A 67 6.93 12.18 -1.47
N LEU A 68 6.01 11.86 -2.40
CA LEU A 68 4.76 12.61 -2.53
C LEU A 68 3.84 12.39 -1.32
N VAL A 69 3.74 11.15 -0.81
CA VAL A 69 2.99 10.84 0.42
C VAL A 69 3.56 11.62 1.60
N GLU A 70 4.88 11.58 1.80
CA GLU A 70 5.54 12.30 2.88
C GLU A 70 5.28 13.81 2.81
N TRP A 71 5.34 14.40 1.61
CA TRP A 71 5.00 15.80 1.39
C TRP A 71 3.53 16.10 1.76
N ILE A 72 2.58 15.23 1.41
CA ILE A 72 1.15 15.41 1.78
C ILE A 72 0.98 15.33 3.30
N VAL A 73 1.62 14.36 3.96
CA VAL A 73 1.56 14.20 5.43
C VAL A 73 2.20 15.41 6.12
N GLY A 74 3.38 15.84 5.68
CA GLY A 74 4.04 17.03 6.20
C GLY A 74 3.16 18.28 6.10
N ARG A 75 2.49 18.47 4.96
CA ARG A 75 1.50 19.53 4.73
C ARG A 75 0.32 19.44 5.73
N GLN A 76 -0.17 18.26 6.03
CA GLN A 76 -1.23 18.05 7.02
C GLN A 76 -0.76 18.38 8.45
N LEU A 77 0.46 17.97 8.81
CA LEU A 77 1.03 18.21 10.15
C LEU A 77 1.23 19.70 10.46
N VAL A 78 1.56 20.50 9.45
CA VAL A 78 1.69 21.97 9.60
C VAL A 78 0.36 22.72 9.47
N GLY A 79 -0.78 22.01 9.42
CA GLY A 79 -2.11 22.63 9.33
C GLY A 79 -2.50 23.15 7.95
N HIS A 80 -1.76 22.80 6.89
CA HIS A 80 -2.01 23.24 5.52
C HIS A 80 -2.23 22.04 4.57
N PRO A 81 -3.31 21.26 4.75
CA PRO A 81 -3.56 20.05 3.97
C PRO A 81 -3.58 20.33 2.46
N ALA A 82 -2.93 19.47 1.68
CA ALA A 82 -2.91 19.60 0.23
C ALA A 82 -4.24 19.22 -0.40
N SER A 83 -4.78 20.08 -1.26
CA SER A 83 -5.99 19.81 -2.03
C SER A 83 -5.73 18.81 -3.16
N ARG A 84 -6.80 18.20 -3.68
CA ARG A 84 -6.72 17.31 -4.86
C ARG A 84 -6.00 17.95 -6.05
N LYS A 85 -6.24 19.25 -6.31
CA LYS A 85 -5.61 19.96 -7.43
C LYS A 85 -4.11 20.11 -7.21
N GLU A 86 -3.68 20.47 -6.00
CA GLU A 86 -2.26 20.60 -5.66
C GLU A 86 -1.53 19.26 -5.72
N ILE A 87 -2.17 18.18 -5.26
CA ILE A 87 -1.60 16.82 -5.33
C ILE A 87 -1.40 16.40 -6.80
N ILE A 88 -2.41 16.59 -7.65
CA ILE A 88 -2.32 16.30 -9.09
C ILE A 88 -1.22 17.15 -9.73
N PHE A 89 -1.15 18.44 -9.41
CA PHE A 89 -0.14 19.34 -9.95
C PHE A 89 1.27 18.89 -9.55
N LYS A 90 1.52 18.67 -8.25
CA LYS A 90 2.83 18.24 -7.73
C LYS A 90 3.27 16.91 -8.35
N ALA A 91 2.37 15.93 -8.41
CA ALA A 91 2.63 14.65 -9.06
C ALA A 91 2.87 14.79 -10.57
N GLY A 92 2.17 15.71 -11.24
CA GLY A 92 2.36 16.02 -12.65
C GLY A 92 3.74 16.61 -12.93
N THR A 93 4.22 17.51 -12.07
CA THR A 93 5.59 18.03 -12.14
C THR A 93 6.61 16.90 -11.99
N MET A 94 6.45 16.05 -10.99
CA MET A 94 7.35 14.91 -10.75
C MET A 94 7.37 13.94 -11.95
N SER A 95 6.20 13.61 -12.48
CA SER A 95 6.05 12.73 -13.64
C SER A 95 6.63 13.35 -14.91
N SER A 96 6.38 14.64 -15.15
CA SER A 96 6.90 15.34 -16.32
C SER A 96 8.43 15.37 -16.33
N MET A 97 9.07 15.57 -15.17
CA MET A 97 10.53 15.52 -15.06
C MET A 97 11.10 14.12 -15.27
N ALA A 98 10.37 13.06 -14.87
CA ALA A 98 10.86 11.69 -14.95
C ALA A 98 10.57 11.01 -16.30
N THR A 99 9.42 11.26 -16.89
CA THR A 99 8.90 10.51 -18.07
C THR A 99 8.27 11.39 -19.14
N GLY A 100 8.17 12.71 -18.92
CA GLY A 100 7.49 13.63 -19.84
C GLY A 100 5.96 13.50 -19.84
N GLN A 101 5.38 12.66 -18.99
CA GLN A 101 3.94 12.41 -18.94
C GLN A 101 3.26 13.24 -17.86
N THR A 102 1.99 13.62 -18.09
CA THR A 102 1.16 14.33 -17.10
C THR A 102 0.24 13.37 -16.36
N VAL A 103 -0.17 13.75 -15.15
CA VAL A 103 -1.15 12.99 -14.35
C VAL A 103 -2.50 13.70 -14.32
N GLY A 104 -3.57 12.92 -14.31
CA GLY A 104 -4.94 13.43 -14.26
C GLY A 104 -5.77 12.83 -13.12
N GLY A 105 -7.08 13.08 -13.15
CA GLY A 105 -8.01 12.63 -12.11
C GLY A 105 -8.05 11.10 -11.92
N GLY A 106 -7.85 10.32 -12.99
CA GLY A 106 -7.79 8.86 -12.92
C GLY A 106 -6.54 8.35 -12.18
N TRP A 107 -5.40 9.01 -12.36
CA TRP A 107 -4.19 8.73 -11.59
C TRP A 107 -4.41 9.04 -10.10
N TYR A 108 -5.00 10.20 -9.78
CA TYR A 108 -5.29 10.59 -8.40
C TYR A 108 -6.17 9.55 -7.69
N ARG A 109 -7.23 9.06 -8.33
CA ARG A 109 -8.10 8.03 -7.74
C ARG A 109 -7.33 6.77 -7.39
N ARG A 110 -6.45 6.30 -8.29
CA ARG A 110 -5.63 5.11 -8.06
C ARG A 110 -4.56 5.35 -6.99
N PHE A 111 -3.96 6.55 -6.96
CA PHE A 111 -3.01 6.97 -5.92
C PHE A 111 -3.67 6.93 -4.54
N MET A 112 -4.83 7.57 -4.37
CA MET A 112 -5.57 7.52 -3.10
C MET A 112 -6.00 6.10 -2.71
N GLY A 113 -6.36 5.25 -3.69
CA GLY A 113 -6.68 3.84 -3.44
C GLY A 113 -5.47 3.01 -2.97
N ARG A 114 -4.25 3.39 -3.36
CA ARG A 114 -3.01 2.77 -2.86
C ARG A 114 -2.60 3.27 -1.49
N HIS A 115 -2.98 4.49 -1.12
CA HIS A 115 -2.61 5.14 0.14
C HIS A 115 -3.85 5.49 0.97
N PRO A 116 -4.57 4.48 1.53
CA PRO A 116 -5.78 4.72 2.31
C PRO A 116 -5.51 5.56 3.57
N MET A 117 -4.28 5.59 4.07
CA MET A 117 -3.84 6.48 5.16
C MET A 117 -3.97 7.97 4.85
N LEU A 118 -3.94 8.36 3.56
CA LEU A 118 -4.14 9.74 3.13
C LEU A 118 -5.62 10.10 2.97
N ALA A 119 -6.51 9.11 2.97
CA ALA A 119 -7.94 9.37 2.84
C ALA A 119 -8.40 10.24 4.01
N THR A 120 -9.10 11.32 3.68
CA THR A 120 -9.59 12.30 4.63
C THR A 120 -10.38 11.59 5.72
N ARG A 121 -9.83 11.48 6.94
CA ARG A 121 -10.69 11.38 8.11
C ARG A 121 -11.48 12.69 8.11
N THR A 122 -12.74 12.61 7.77
CA THR A 122 -13.67 13.71 7.97
C THR A 122 -13.66 14.01 9.47
N SER A 123 -12.96 15.07 9.87
CA SER A 123 -13.16 15.66 11.19
C SER A 123 -14.64 16.02 11.25
N GLN A 124 -15.39 15.39 12.15
CA GLN A 124 -16.76 15.83 12.42
C GLN A 124 -16.68 17.30 12.83
N ALA A 125 -17.45 18.15 12.14
CA ALA A 125 -17.65 19.50 12.63
C ALA A 125 -18.20 19.38 14.06
N VAL A 126 -17.44 19.87 15.05
CA VAL A 126 -17.97 20.00 16.40
C VAL A 126 -18.96 21.14 16.34
N CYS A 127 -20.23 20.83 16.08
CA CYS A 127 -21.29 21.81 16.07
C CYS A 127 -21.36 22.49 17.46
N LYS A 128 -21.65 23.80 17.47
CA LYS A 128 -21.81 24.65 18.68
C LYS A 128 -22.65 24.02 19.79
N ALA A 129 -23.57 23.11 19.45
CA ALA A 129 -24.39 22.36 20.40
C ALA A 129 -23.60 21.62 21.49
N ARG A 130 -22.34 21.20 21.23
CA ARG A 130 -21.48 20.58 22.25
C ARG A 130 -20.81 21.54 23.23
N ASN A 131 -20.79 22.84 22.92
CA ASN A 131 -20.24 23.88 23.81
C ASN A 131 -21.31 24.52 24.69
N ALA A 132 -22.57 24.07 24.61
CA ALA A 132 -23.59 24.44 25.57
C ALA A 132 -23.40 23.62 26.86
N VAL A 133 -22.29 23.89 27.57
CA VAL A 133 -22.11 23.39 28.93
C VAL A 133 -23.15 24.10 29.79
N THR A 134 -24.15 23.34 30.23
CA THR A 134 -25.16 23.84 31.15
C THR A 134 -24.65 23.74 32.58
N LYS A 135 -25.21 24.53 33.50
CA LYS A 135 -24.82 24.51 34.91
C LYS A 135 -24.93 23.12 35.53
N SER A 136 -25.90 22.32 35.10
CA SER A 136 -26.07 20.91 35.50
C SER A 136 -24.90 20.01 35.09
N ASP A 137 -24.26 20.27 33.94
CA ASP A 137 -23.10 19.48 33.49
C ASP A 137 -21.88 19.74 34.37
N LEU A 138 -21.73 20.98 34.87
CA LEU A 138 -20.67 21.36 35.82
C LEU A 138 -20.91 20.77 37.22
N GLU A 139 -22.16 20.80 37.68
CA GLU A 139 -22.54 20.21 38.98
C GLU A 139 -22.32 18.70 39.00
N GLN A 140 -22.58 17.99 37.88
CA GLN A 140 -22.34 16.56 37.76
C GLN A 140 -20.84 16.20 37.72
N PHE A 141 -19.99 17.10 37.23
CA PHE A 141 -18.53 16.90 37.23
C PHE A 141 -17.89 17.12 38.60
N LEU A 142 -18.41 18.08 39.38
CA LEU A 142 -17.90 18.43 40.72
C LEU A 142 -18.46 17.55 41.84
N ALA A 143 -19.50 16.77 41.57
CA ALA A 143 -20.08 15.81 42.51
C ALA A 143 -19.34 14.45 42.54
N ARG A 144 -18.12 14.39 41.99
CA ARG A 144 -17.27 13.19 41.93
C ARG A 144 -15.91 13.46 42.56
#